data_AF-A0A7G8HH85-F1
#
_entry.id   AF-A0A7G8HH85-F1
#
_cell.length_a   1.000
_cell.length_b   1.000
_cell.length_c   1.000
_cell.angle_alpha   90.00
_cell.angle_beta   90.00
_cell.angle_gamma   90.00
#
_symmetry.space_group_name_H-M   'P 1'
#
loop_
_entity.id
_entity.type
_entity.pdbx_description
1 polymer ?
#
loop_
_entity_poly.entity_id
_entity_poly.type
_entity_poly.pdbx_seq_one_letter_code
_entity_poly.pdbx_strand_id
1 'polypeptide(L)'
;MTLGTTNAHWCWLVLAGVLLQGCFRRSLPEQALTSPVSAEATSLERQSDTQPQKPQPPGQLGPNTELLASLSAAPLSLSAQRTERNRLDGERLWALELHQDERLLARWEAVSGFTTSQSLDRRWSPGNGAPLPPGLYTLGLPEAWGDDIWFTLTPRFETTRSGLGIHGCNPGSGCVCLPDRASLEALANWAKTVQIQTLTVLN
;
A
#
# COMPACT_ATOMS: atom_id res chain seq x y z
N MET A 1 -15.62 42.44 -53.68
CA MET A 1 -14.53 41.77 -54.41
C MET A 1 -14.12 40.57 -53.57
N THR A 2 -14.80 39.44 -53.78
CA THR A 2 -14.32 38.20 -54.46
C THR A 2 -13.48 37.33 -53.50
N LEU A 3 -14.09 36.35 -52.81
CA LEU A 3 -14.34 34.95 -53.23
C LEU A 3 -13.07 34.17 -53.59
N GLY A 4 -12.87 33.04 -52.88
CA GLY A 4 -11.85 32.03 -53.15
C GLY A 4 -12.14 30.73 -52.41
N THR A 5 -13.12 29.99 -52.94
CA THR A 5 -13.52 28.60 -52.61
C THR A 5 -12.59 27.56 -53.25
N THR A 6 -12.49 26.34 -52.66
CA THR A 6 -12.66 24.99 -53.28
C THR A 6 -12.13 23.91 -52.28
N ASN A 7 -12.92 22.98 -51.74
CA ASN A 7 -13.65 21.80 -52.27
C ASN A 7 -12.79 20.55 -52.56
N ALA A 8 -13.07 19.46 -51.82
CA ALA A 8 -13.27 18.07 -52.28
C ALA A 8 -13.35 17.16 -51.03
N HIS A 9 -14.52 16.77 -50.51
CA HIS A 9 -15.32 15.59 -50.89
C HIS A 9 -14.52 14.34 -51.27
N TRP A 10 -14.74 13.25 -50.53
CA TRP A 10 -15.16 11.93 -51.02
C TRP A 10 -15.97 11.21 -49.93
N CYS A 11 -16.96 10.45 -50.37
CA CYS A 11 -18.08 9.89 -49.63
C CYS A 11 -18.24 8.42 -50.07
N TRP A 12 -19.13 7.68 -49.39
CA TRP A 12 -19.69 6.34 -49.68
C TRP A 12 -18.87 5.17 -49.08
N LEU A 13 -19.38 4.16 -48.37
CA LEU A 13 -20.70 3.62 -47.96
C LEU A 13 -20.43 2.59 -46.83
N VAL A 14 -21.14 2.54 -45.70
CA VAL A 14 -22.35 1.72 -45.39
C VAL A 14 -22.24 0.20 -45.66
N LEU A 15 -22.33 -0.61 -44.60
CA LEU A 15 -23.27 -1.75 -44.55
C LEU A 15 -23.53 -2.25 -43.12
N ALA A 16 -24.81 -2.43 -42.83
CA ALA A 16 -25.41 -2.82 -41.57
C ALA A 16 -25.51 -4.34 -41.40
N GLY A 17 -25.66 -4.79 -40.16
CA GLY A 17 -26.07 -6.16 -39.83
C GLY A 17 -26.59 -6.24 -38.39
N VAL A 18 -27.91 -6.15 -38.24
CA VAL A 18 -28.68 -6.48 -37.02
C VAL A 18 -29.37 -7.82 -37.29
N LEU A 19 -29.41 -8.74 -36.33
CA LEU A 19 -30.54 -9.66 -36.12
C LEU A 19 -30.53 -10.29 -34.71
N LEU A 20 -31.75 -10.47 -34.19
CA LEU A 20 -32.16 -10.83 -32.84
C LEU A 20 -32.19 -12.35 -32.56
N GLN A 21 -32.06 -12.66 -31.25
CA GLN A 21 -32.78 -13.63 -30.39
C GLN A 21 -33.22 -15.02 -30.92
N GLY A 22 -33.05 -16.03 -30.07
CA GLY A 22 -33.82 -17.28 -30.18
C GLY A 22 -33.48 -18.35 -29.15
N CYS A 23 -34.34 -18.48 -28.14
CA CYS A 23 -34.30 -19.49 -27.07
C CYS A 23 -34.38 -20.93 -27.60
N PHE A 24 -33.59 -21.85 -27.02
CA PHE A 24 -33.91 -23.27 -27.04
C PHE A 24 -34.05 -23.82 -25.62
N ARG A 25 -35.31 -23.98 -25.19
CA ARG A 25 -35.72 -24.93 -24.17
C ARG A 25 -35.73 -26.33 -24.80
N ARG A 26 -35.15 -27.32 -24.12
CA ARG A 26 -35.61 -28.71 -24.18
C ARG A 26 -35.63 -29.30 -22.78
N SER A 27 -36.76 -29.94 -22.50
CA SER A 27 -37.23 -30.44 -21.22
C SER A 27 -36.64 -31.82 -20.87
N LEU A 28 -36.63 -32.10 -19.56
CA LEU A 28 -36.44 -33.39 -18.86
C LEU A 28 -37.36 -34.53 -19.37
N PRO A 29 -37.05 -35.80 -19.07
CA PRO A 29 -37.51 -36.51 -17.85
C PRO A 29 -36.38 -37.34 -17.18
N GLU A 30 -36.22 -37.43 -15.86
CA GLU A 30 -37.04 -38.01 -14.77
C GLU A 30 -36.44 -39.35 -14.30
N GLN A 31 -36.59 -39.61 -12.99
CA GLN A 31 -36.26 -40.82 -12.21
C GLN A 31 -34.86 -40.85 -11.58
N ALA A 32 -34.68 -41.21 -10.31
CA ALA A 32 -35.57 -41.46 -9.18
C ALA A 32 -34.68 -41.61 -7.92
N LEU A 33 -35.20 -41.20 -6.77
CA LEU A 33 -35.02 -41.83 -5.44
C LEU A 33 -33.65 -42.44 -5.08
N THR A 34 -32.96 -41.85 -4.11
CA THR A 34 -32.70 -42.44 -2.76
C THR A 34 -31.60 -41.67 -2.03
N SER A 35 -31.89 -41.24 -0.80
CA SER A 35 -30.92 -41.05 0.29
C SER A 35 -31.24 -42.13 1.36
N PRO A 36 -30.47 -42.34 2.44
CA PRO A 36 -29.10 -41.90 2.79
C PRO A 36 -28.20 -43.09 3.27
N VAL A 37 -26.86 -42.94 3.31
CA VAL A 37 -26.00 -43.74 4.21
C VAL A 37 -24.78 -42.93 4.68
N SER A 38 -24.54 -43.06 5.97
CA SER A 38 -23.51 -42.44 6.82
C SER A 38 -22.07 -42.91 6.58
N ALA A 39 -21.17 -42.02 6.99
CA ALA A 39 -19.97 -42.25 7.79
C ALA A 39 -18.68 -42.85 7.18
N GLU A 40 -17.61 -42.08 7.47
CA GLU A 40 -16.29 -42.48 7.95
C GLU A 40 -15.07 -42.50 7.01
N ALA A 41 -14.08 -41.73 7.50
CA ALA A 41 -12.65 -41.94 7.43
C ALA A 41 -11.94 -41.70 6.09
N THR A 42 -11.47 -40.47 5.91
CA THR A 42 -10.05 -40.28 5.53
C THR A 42 -9.51 -39.03 6.22
N SER A 43 -9.24 -39.16 7.52
CA SER A 43 -8.34 -38.28 8.25
C SER A 43 -6.91 -38.61 7.84
N LEU A 44 -6.47 -38.07 6.69
CA LEU A 44 -5.05 -37.98 6.35
C LEU A 44 -4.64 -36.53 6.56
N GLU A 45 -4.07 -36.32 7.74
CA GLU A 45 -3.00 -35.36 8.04
C GLU A 45 -2.72 -34.32 6.96
N ARG A 46 -3.47 -33.21 6.99
CA ARG A 46 -2.91 -31.92 6.60
C ARG A 46 -2.29 -31.31 7.86
N GLN A 47 -1.16 -31.89 8.27
CA GLN A 47 -0.24 -31.22 9.17
C GLN A 47 0.21 -29.96 8.44
N SER A 48 -0.41 -28.84 8.79
CA SER A 48 0.05 -27.53 8.38
C SER A 48 1.46 -27.36 8.93
N ASP A 49 2.44 -27.37 8.03
CA ASP A 49 3.80 -26.90 8.28
C ASP A 49 3.72 -25.43 8.73
N THR A 50 3.44 -25.24 10.01
CA THR A 50 3.47 -23.93 10.65
C THR A 50 4.91 -23.72 11.09
N GLN A 51 5.72 -23.22 10.15
CA GLN A 51 6.96 -22.53 10.49
C GLN A 51 6.66 -21.61 11.70
N PRO A 52 7.46 -21.62 12.78
CA PRO A 52 7.22 -20.75 13.93
C PRO A 52 7.14 -19.29 13.45
N GLN A 53 5.94 -18.73 13.38
CA GLN A 53 5.76 -17.32 13.07
C GLN A 53 6.42 -16.55 14.20
N LYS A 54 7.46 -15.77 13.86
CA LYS A 54 8.05 -14.81 14.79
C LYS A 54 6.90 -13.97 15.38
N PRO A 55 6.79 -13.85 16.71
CA PRO A 55 5.70 -13.11 17.32
C PRO A 55 5.59 -11.71 16.73
N GLN A 56 4.39 -11.33 16.31
CA GLN A 56 4.11 -10.00 15.78
C GLN A 56 4.36 -8.95 16.87
N PRO A 57 4.96 -7.79 16.55
CA PRO A 57 5.15 -6.72 17.52
C PRO A 57 3.82 -6.30 18.19
N PRO A 58 3.83 -5.94 19.48
CA PRO A 58 2.60 -5.75 20.26
C PRO A 58 1.73 -4.59 19.77
N GLY A 59 2.33 -3.61 19.07
CA GLY A 59 1.69 -2.43 18.53
C GLY A 59 1.39 -2.49 17.03
N GLN A 60 1.54 -3.65 16.40
CA GLN A 60 1.43 -3.79 14.94
C GLN A 60 0.08 -3.31 14.39
N LEU A 61 -1.01 -3.54 15.14
CA LEU A 61 -2.38 -3.16 14.76
C LEU A 61 -2.78 -1.77 15.29
N GLY A 62 -1.82 -1.02 15.85
CA GLY A 62 -2.07 0.24 16.53
C GLY A 62 -1.89 0.13 18.06
N PRO A 63 -1.98 1.27 18.77
CA PRO A 63 -1.95 1.29 20.23
C PRO A 63 -3.22 0.64 20.81
N ASN A 64 -3.07 -0.05 21.94
CA ASN A 64 -4.19 -0.48 22.79
C ASN A 64 -3.90 -0.11 24.25
N THR A 65 -4.91 -0.19 25.11
CA THR A 65 -4.84 0.28 26.51
C THR A 65 -3.72 -0.40 27.29
N GLU A 66 -3.58 -1.72 27.15
CA GLU A 66 -2.56 -2.51 27.84
C GLU A 66 -1.15 -2.12 27.39
N LEU A 67 -0.96 -1.95 26.08
CA LEU A 67 0.32 -1.53 25.51
C LEU A 67 0.69 -0.12 25.97
N LEU A 68 -0.25 0.82 25.90
CA LEU A 68 -0.05 2.20 26.35
C LEU A 68 0.31 2.26 27.83
N ALA A 69 -0.37 1.47 28.67
CA ALA A 69 -0.06 1.37 30.10
C ALA A 69 1.34 0.77 30.36
N SER A 70 1.90 0.02 29.41
CA SER A 70 3.25 -0.54 29.49
C SER A 70 4.36 0.38 28.96
N LEU A 71 4.01 1.51 28.31
CA LEU A 71 4.99 2.44 27.78
C LEU A 71 5.60 3.27 28.91
N SER A 72 6.90 3.55 28.79
CA SER A 72 7.56 4.53 29.66
C SER A 72 7.28 5.96 29.20
N ALA A 73 7.77 6.95 29.95
CA ALA A 73 7.73 8.36 29.56
C ALA A 73 8.73 8.71 28.43
N ALA A 74 9.56 7.76 27.97
CA ALA A 74 10.50 7.98 26.88
C ALA A 74 9.74 8.20 25.55
N PRO A 75 10.23 9.11 24.68
CA PRO A 75 9.60 9.36 23.40
C PRO A 75 9.66 8.13 22.50
N LEU A 76 8.63 7.95 21.66
CA LEU A 76 8.69 6.96 20.60
C LEU A 76 9.51 7.47 19.42
N SER A 77 10.20 6.56 18.76
CA SER A 77 10.95 6.84 17.54
C SER A 77 10.33 6.08 16.36
N LEU A 78 10.04 6.82 15.28
CA LEU A 78 9.60 6.26 14.02
C LEU A 78 10.76 6.34 13.02
N SER A 79 11.08 5.22 12.36
CA SER A 79 12.13 5.17 11.35
C SER A 79 11.69 4.44 10.09
N ALA A 80 12.15 4.92 8.94
CA ALA A 80 11.97 4.26 7.65
C ALA A 80 13.31 3.81 7.10
N GLN A 81 13.46 2.52 6.83
CA GLN A 81 14.70 1.93 6.33
C GLN A 81 14.47 1.13 5.07
N ARG A 82 15.31 1.36 4.07
CA ARG A 82 15.36 0.52 2.87
C ARG A 82 15.93 -0.85 3.24
N THR A 83 15.29 -1.92 2.77
CA THR A 83 15.79 -3.28 2.97
C THR A 83 16.55 -3.76 1.73
N GLU A 84 17.25 -4.89 1.81
CA GLU A 84 17.83 -5.53 0.61
C GLU A 84 16.86 -6.41 -0.17
N ARG A 85 15.60 -6.48 0.28
CA ARG A 85 14.58 -7.32 -0.36
C ARG A 85 13.74 -6.52 -1.34
N ASN A 86 13.27 -7.20 -2.36
CA ASN A 86 12.23 -6.72 -3.25
C ASN A 86 10.95 -7.52 -3.00
N ARG A 87 9.80 -6.89 -3.25
CA ARG A 87 8.52 -7.59 -3.35
C ARG A 87 8.46 -8.34 -4.68
N LEU A 88 7.47 -9.23 -4.82
CA LEU A 88 7.23 -10.01 -6.04
C LEU A 88 7.06 -9.17 -7.32
N ASP A 89 6.58 -7.94 -7.20
CA ASP A 89 6.41 -7.01 -8.32
C ASP A 89 7.63 -6.13 -8.61
N GLY A 90 8.76 -6.41 -7.94
CA GLY A 90 10.04 -5.73 -8.18
C GLY A 90 10.27 -4.48 -7.32
N GLU A 91 9.24 -3.96 -6.67
CA GLU A 91 9.39 -2.79 -5.79
C GLU A 91 10.31 -3.11 -4.62
N ARG A 92 11.24 -2.19 -4.34
CA ARG A 92 12.17 -2.29 -3.22
C ARG A 92 11.40 -2.18 -1.91
N LEU A 93 11.51 -3.18 -1.04
CA LEU A 93 10.86 -3.17 0.26
C LEU A 93 11.58 -2.23 1.24
N TRP A 94 10.77 -1.51 1.99
CA TRP A 94 11.16 -0.68 3.11
C TRP A 94 10.50 -1.19 4.38
N ALA A 95 11.14 -0.92 5.52
CA ALA A 95 10.60 -1.15 6.84
C ALA A 95 10.29 0.18 7.48
N LEU A 96 9.04 0.39 7.87
CA LEU A 96 8.66 1.48 8.76
C LEU A 96 8.52 0.92 10.18
N GLU A 97 9.37 1.33 11.09
CA GLU A 97 9.43 0.79 12.44
C GLU A 97 9.14 1.85 13.49
N LEU A 98 8.35 1.46 14.49
CA LEU A 98 8.07 2.22 15.68
C LEU A 98 8.76 1.55 16.87
N HIS A 99 9.58 2.30 17.60
CA HIS A 99 10.30 1.82 18.78
C HIS A 99 10.07 2.73 19.99
N GLN A 100 10.15 2.15 21.18
CA GLN A 100 10.48 2.88 22.41
C GLN A 100 11.84 2.36 22.88
N ASP A 101 12.87 3.22 22.82
CA ASP A 101 14.26 2.79 23.00
C ASP A 101 14.59 1.60 22.07
N GLU A 102 15.04 0.47 22.60
CA GLU A 102 15.34 -0.75 21.84
C GLU A 102 14.12 -1.68 21.62
N ARG A 103 12.97 -1.34 22.20
CA ARG A 103 11.76 -2.16 22.11
C ARG A 103 11.01 -1.84 20.82
N LEU A 104 11.02 -2.80 19.89
CA LEU A 104 10.18 -2.75 18.70
C LEU A 104 8.69 -2.87 19.09
N LEU A 105 7.93 -1.80 18.82
CA LEU A 105 6.48 -1.74 19.06
C LEU A 105 5.70 -2.15 17.81
N ALA A 106 6.13 -1.73 16.62
CA ALA A 106 5.47 -2.05 15.35
C ALA A 106 6.47 -2.04 14.19
N ARG A 107 6.22 -2.86 13.16
CA ARG A 107 6.99 -2.88 11.91
C ARG A 107 6.07 -3.10 10.72
N TRP A 108 5.94 -2.11 9.86
CA TRP A 108 5.13 -2.19 8.64
C TRP A 108 6.02 -2.30 7.41
N GLU A 109 5.57 -3.08 6.42
CA GLU A 109 6.18 -3.07 5.09
C GLU A 109 5.74 -1.82 4.34
N ALA A 110 6.71 -1.16 3.72
CA ALA A 110 6.51 0.04 2.94
C ALA A 110 7.26 -0.05 1.61
N VAL A 111 7.01 0.89 0.71
CA VAL A 111 7.81 1.10 -0.51
C VAL A 111 8.12 2.59 -0.67
N SER A 112 9.24 2.91 -1.32
CA SER A 112 9.61 4.30 -1.61
C SER A 112 10.44 4.40 -2.88
N GLY A 113 10.06 5.33 -3.74
CA GLY A 113 10.63 5.54 -5.07
C GLY A 113 10.33 4.41 -6.06
N PHE A 114 10.46 4.68 -7.36
CA PHE A 114 10.22 3.67 -8.38
C PHE A 114 11.30 2.59 -8.36
N THR A 115 10.95 1.38 -8.79
CA THR A 115 11.92 0.29 -9.00
C THR A 115 13.14 0.73 -9.85
N THR A 116 12.93 1.52 -10.89
CA THR A 116 13.99 2.03 -11.80
C THR A 116 14.79 3.21 -11.24
N SER A 117 14.39 3.76 -10.09
CA SER A 117 14.91 5.02 -9.54
C SER A 117 15.62 4.88 -8.20
N GLN A 118 15.82 3.64 -7.72
CA GLN A 118 16.35 3.34 -6.39
C GLN A 118 17.77 3.88 -6.13
N SER A 119 18.56 4.09 -7.20
CA SER A 119 19.94 4.59 -7.15
C SER A 119 20.08 6.07 -7.53
N LEU A 120 18.99 6.76 -7.86
CA LEU A 120 19.02 8.17 -8.23
C LEU A 120 19.28 9.05 -7.00
N ASP A 121 19.74 10.27 -7.24
CA ASP A 121 19.95 11.24 -6.16
C ASP A 121 18.61 11.54 -5.45
N ARG A 122 18.54 11.13 -4.19
CA ARG A 122 17.34 11.27 -3.37
C ARG A 122 17.09 12.72 -2.94
N ARG A 123 18.09 13.61 -2.97
CA ARG A 123 17.98 15.02 -2.51
C ARG A 123 17.65 16.00 -3.63
N TRP A 124 17.68 15.55 -4.88
CA TRP A 124 17.43 16.38 -6.05
C TRP A 124 15.98 16.28 -6.54
N SER A 125 15.46 17.40 -7.00
CA SER A 125 14.11 17.64 -7.52
C SER A 125 14.23 18.52 -8.78
N PRO A 126 13.32 18.44 -9.78
CA PRO A 126 11.99 17.81 -9.74
C PRO A 126 11.88 16.39 -10.30
N GLY A 127 11.04 15.58 -9.64
CA GLY A 127 10.32 14.46 -10.28
C GLY A 127 11.13 13.23 -10.69
N ASN A 128 12.33 13.02 -10.14
CA ASN A 128 13.15 11.88 -10.53
C ASN A 128 12.68 10.51 -10.00
N GLY A 129 11.59 10.46 -9.23
CA GLY A 129 11.06 9.20 -8.68
C GLY A 129 11.98 8.49 -7.69
N ALA A 130 13.07 9.14 -7.25
CA ALA A 130 13.99 8.57 -6.27
C ALA A 130 13.29 8.37 -4.92
N PRO A 131 13.70 7.37 -4.13
CA PRO A 131 13.18 7.16 -2.78
C PRO A 131 13.30 8.40 -1.90
N LEU A 132 12.51 8.44 -0.83
CA LEU A 132 12.55 9.52 0.15
C LEU A 132 14.00 9.74 0.64
N PRO A 133 14.56 10.97 0.64
CA PRO A 133 15.94 11.19 1.06
C PRO A 133 16.23 10.81 2.52
N PRO A 134 17.46 10.39 2.84
CA PRO A 134 17.83 10.03 4.20
C PRO A 134 17.98 11.29 5.03
N GLY A 135 17.50 11.25 6.27
CA GLY A 135 17.56 12.37 7.20
C GLY A 135 16.40 12.40 8.18
N LEU A 136 16.39 13.43 9.01
CA LEU A 136 15.33 13.68 9.98
C LEU A 136 14.22 14.52 9.35
N TYR A 137 12.98 14.14 9.63
CA TYR A 137 11.77 14.84 9.19
C TYR A 137 10.89 15.18 10.38
N THR A 138 10.20 16.31 10.31
CA THR A 138 9.00 16.53 11.09
C THR A 138 7.86 15.72 10.45
N LEU A 139 7.14 14.95 11.27
CA LEU A 139 5.95 14.20 10.89
C LEU A 139 4.71 14.99 11.30
N GLY A 140 3.90 15.37 10.32
CA GLY A 140 2.58 15.97 10.57
C GLY A 140 1.61 14.97 11.17
N LEU A 141 0.56 15.47 11.82
CA LEU A 141 -0.55 14.61 12.23
C LEU A 141 -1.23 13.98 10.99
N PRO A 142 -1.84 12.79 11.14
CA PRO A 142 -2.60 12.18 10.06
C PRO A 142 -3.80 13.03 9.67
N GLU A 143 -3.90 13.34 8.38
CA GLU A 143 -4.97 14.12 7.75
C GLU A 143 -5.77 13.24 6.79
N ALA A 144 -7.05 13.56 6.61
CA ALA A 144 -7.87 12.88 5.61
C ALA A 144 -7.46 13.36 4.20
N TRP A 145 -7.29 12.42 3.27
CA TRP A 145 -6.94 12.72 1.88
C TRP A 145 -7.79 11.86 0.93
N GLY A 146 -9.00 12.35 0.65
CA GLY A 146 -10.03 11.54 -0.02
C GLY A 146 -10.38 10.33 0.85
N ASP A 147 -10.30 9.13 0.27
CA ASP A 147 -10.48 7.86 0.98
C ASP A 147 -9.20 7.35 1.66
N ASP A 148 -8.11 8.13 1.61
CA ASP A 148 -6.80 7.79 2.16
C ASP A 148 -6.40 8.65 3.37
N ILE A 149 -5.24 8.36 3.97
CA ILE A 149 -4.63 9.14 5.05
C ILE A 149 -3.31 9.73 4.55
N TRP A 150 -3.12 11.02 4.77
CA TRP A 150 -1.88 11.72 4.47
C TRP A 150 -1.15 12.10 5.75
N PHE A 151 0.17 11.87 5.78
CA PHE A 151 1.07 12.48 6.74
C PHE A 151 2.05 13.37 5.99
N THR A 152 2.06 14.67 6.31
CA THR A 152 3.08 15.57 5.77
C THR A 152 4.44 15.25 6.36
N LEU A 153 5.47 15.15 5.52
CA LEU A 153 6.86 15.05 5.92
C LEU A 153 7.62 16.31 5.53
N THR A 154 8.08 17.05 6.54
CA THR A 154 8.90 18.26 6.33
C THR A 154 10.36 17.93 6.62
N PRO A 155 11.26 17.99 5.62
CA PRO A 155 12.69 17.77 5.83
C PRO A 155 13.25 18.74 6.88
N ARG A 156 14.07 18.24 7.82
CA ARG A 156 14.85 19.06 8.76
C ARG A 156 16.30 19.24 8.30
N PHE A 157 16.52 19.17 6.99
CA PHE A 157 17.80 19.29 6.32
C PHE A 157 17.58 19.95 4.95
N GLU A 158 18.64 20.48 4.35
CA GLU A 158 18.53 21.11 3.04
C GLU A 158 18.26 20.10 1.93
N THR A 159 17.21 20.35 1.16
CA THR A 159 16.81 19.56 0.00
C THR A 159 15.92 20.41 -0.90
N THR A 160 15.92 20.09 -2.19
CA THR A 160 15.01 20.72 -3.16
C THR A 160 13.69 19.94 -3.30
N ARG A 161 13.56 18.81 -2.60
CA ARG A 161 12.38 17.95 -2.60
C ARG A 161 11.23 18.59 -1.82
N SER A 162 10.03 18.48 -2.34
CA SER A 162 8.79 18.95 -1.72
C SER A 162 7.66 17.94 -1.94
N GLY A 163 6.49 18.16 -1.32
CA GLY A 163 5.34 17.26 -1.44
C GLY A 163 5.62 15.85 -0.91
N LEU A 164 6.44 15.76 0.14
CA LEU A 164 6.84 14.48 0.74
C LEU A 164 5.86 14.08 1.84
N GLY A 165 5.55 12.79 1.91
CA GLY A 165 4.64 12.29 2.92
C GLY A 165 4.68 10.78 3.13
N ILE A 166 3.79 10.33 4.00
CA ILE A 166 3.40 8.92 4.18
C ILE A 166 1.92 8.79 3.80
N HIS A 167 1.58 7.83 2.95
CA HIS A 167 0.19 7.54 2.57
C HIS A 167 0.04 6.17 1.91
N GLY A 168 -1.18 5.81 1.51
CA GLY A 168 -1.46 4.65 0.69
C GLY A 168 -1.05 4.90 -0.76
N CYS A 169 0.00 4.20 -1.22
CA CYS A 169 0.38 4.19 -2.62
C CYS A 169 1.06 2.89 -3.02
N ASN A 170 0.98 2.58 -4.32
CA ASN A 170 1.70 1.49 -4.96
C ASN A 170 1.65 1.71 -6.48
N PRO A 171 2.78 1.92 -7.20
CA PRO A 171 4.17 1.85 -6.76
C PRO A 171 4.62 3.06 -5.93
N GLY A 172 5.82 2.99 -5.36
CA GLY A 172 6.45 4.13 -4.71
C GLY A 172 6.89 5.20 -5.71
N SER A 173 6.72 6.49 -5.39
CA SER A 173 7.15 7.61 -6.26
C SER A 173 7.93 8.71 -5.53
N GLY A 174 8.39 8.43 -4.30
CA GLY A 174 9.25 9.31 -3.51
C GLY A 174 8.73 9.61 -2.10
N CYS A 175 7.44 9.35 -1.85
CA CYS A 175 6.87 9.21 -0.51
C CYS A 175 7.25 7.87 0.13
N VAL A 176 6.95 7.70 1.41
CA VAL A 176 6.90 6.36 2.03
C VAL A 176 5.47 5.86 1.87
N CYS A 177 5.29 4.87 1.02
CA CYS A 177 4.00 4.26 0.76
C CYS A 177 3.76 3.09 1.71
N LEU A 178 2.59 3.03 2.36
CA LEU A 178 2.10 1.83 3.04
C LEU A 178 0.97 1.25 2.19
N PRO A 179 1.23 0.24 1.34
CA PRO A 179 0.20 -0.31 0.46
C PRO A 179 -0.94 -1.01 1.21
N ASP A 180 -0.65 -1.53 2.41
CA ASP A 180 -1.66 -2.15 3.27
C ASP A 180 -2.40 -1.07 4.08
N ARG A 181 -3.72 -1.00 3.85
CA ARG A 181 -4.58 0.01 4.49
C ARG A 181 -4.60 -0.12 6.02
N ALA A 182 -4.62 -1.33 6.54
CA ALA A 182 -4.65 -1.57 7.98
C ALA A 182 -3.36 -1.06 8.66
N SER A 183 -2.22 -1.22 8.00
CA SER A 183 -0.93 -0.69 8.45
C SER A 183 -0.92 0.84 8.51
N LEU A 184 -1.48 1.51 7.50
CA LEU A 184 -1.60 2.97 7.49
C LEU A 184 -2.53 3.49 8.59
N GLU A 185 -3.66 2.82 8.81
CA GLU A 185 -4.59 3.13 9.91
C GLU A 185 -3.95 2.90 11.29
N ALA A 186 -3.19 1.82 11.46
CA ALA A 186 -2.44 1.53 12.67
C ALA A 186 -1.43 2.65 12.98
N LEU A 187 -0.66 3.10 11.98
CA LEU A 187 0.25 4.24 12.11
C LEU A 187 -0.49 5.53 12.48
N ALA A 188 -1.65 5.79 11.87
CA ALA A 188 -2.47 6.97 12.16
C ALA A 188 -2.98 6.96 13.60
N ASN A 189 -3.41 5.80 14.09
CA ASN A 189 -3.84 5.65 15.47
C ASN A 189 -2.67 5.90 16.43
N TRP A 190 -1.48 5.34 16.17
CA TRP A 190 -0.28 5.66 16.93
C TRP A 190 0.02 7.16 16.96
N ALA A 191 0.09 7.81 15.80
CA ALA A 191 0.41 9.23 15.71
C ALA A 191 -0.61 10.11 16.44
N LYS A 192 -1.91 9.78 16.39
CA LYS A 192 -2.96 10.51 17.13
C LYS A 192 -2.86 10.31 18.63
N THR A 193 -2.61 9.07 19.08
CA THR A 193 -2.66 8.72 20.51
C THR A 193 -1.46 9.24 21.28
N VAL A 194 -0.24 9.10 20.75
CA VAL A 194 1.00 9.44 21.46
C VAL A 194 1.81 10.56 20.80
N GLN A 195 1.25 11.20 19.77
CA GLN A 195 1.85 12.36 19.10
C GLN A 195 3.29 12.09 18.61
N ILE A 196 3.47 11.06 17.79
CA ILE A 196 4.73 10.84 17.07
C ILE A 196 4.95 12.03 16.13
N GLN A 197 6.01 12.81 16.35
CA GLN A 197 6.26 14.07 15.65
C GLN A 197 7.47 14.03 14.72
N THR A 198 8.21 12.92 14.70
CA THR A 198 9.42 12.82 13.88
C THR A 198 9.49 11.48 13.16
N LEU A 199 10.08 11.51 11.97
CA LEU A 199 10.49 10.33 11.22
C LEU A 199 11.98 10.44 10.94
N THR A 200 12.73 9.38 11.20
CA THR A 200 14.12 9.24 10.75
C THR A 200 14.19 8.32 9.54
N VAL A 201 14.64 8.82 8.41
CA VAL A 201 14.84 8.02 7.20
C VAL A 201 16.30 7.58 7.14
N LEU A 202 16.52 6.27 7.11
CA LEU A 202 17.82 5.63 7.07
C LEU A 202 18.27 5.34 5.62
N ASN A 203 19.53 4.94 5.46
CA ASN A 203 20.12 4.53 4.17
C ASN A 203 19.95 3.03 3.90
#